data_AF-A0A2V6UQ56-F1
#
_entry.id   AF-A0A2V6UQ56-F1
#
_cell.length_a   1.000
_cell.length_b   1.000
_cell.length_c   1.000
_cell.angle_alpha   90.00
_cell.angle_beta   90.00
_cell.angle_gamma   90.00
#
_symmetry.space_group_name_H-M   'P 1'
#
loop_
_entity.id
_entity.type
_entity.pdbx_description
1 polymer ?
#
loop_
_entity_poly.entity_id
_entity_poly.type
_entity_poly.pdbx_seq_one_letter_code
_entity_poly.pdbx_strand_id
1 'polypeptide(L)'
;MAADATRMRRDAAGRPAGEQDRHGAPLSALEWSPDGRLGRAAVRLPDGAWVAIEPGAGAPGPWGASDGLTLDGRPLTRLAAVDWTRVDRIPPLAEPARLPAGAGTALFNLLARLAVEQGVSVLRYDAPYPTEALFLALLESFRYVPADAGDPIAAFARGELAWTPAPHDVAIERGGVWVQRRARIEKIVVGGRAYYRPDWQGVRRLAPRAVRDAGDTVRASLVALGRVLEDHLVLAADGGVIAVPTPPADPPEIAPLAPGVVAGLVATVVATSAAPLAPWIARAARDVAFEWGPVEADLVEARGSRVRLSHRLRRALADTLRGRARADALAAGLAMLREAADLIADGLRARAQAALAAEPTDVQTAALEVSGPPPADARAIAAAAEALTRQAASG
;
A
#
# COMPACT_ATOMS: atom_id res chain seq x y z
N MET A 1 33.41 4.48 -3.53
CA MET A 1 32.83 3.36 -2.76
C MET A 1 32.05 3.91 -1.57
N ALA A 2 30.82 3.45 -1.37
CA ALA A 2 30.07 3.42 -0.09
C ALA A 2 29.72 4.72 0.66
N ALA A 3 29.49 5.86 0.00
CA ALA A 3 28.99 7.08 0.68
C ALA A 3 27.46 7.21 0.70
N ASP A 4 26.73 6.28 0.06
CA ASP A 4 25.35 6.53 -0.40
C ASP A 4 24.32 5.51 0.10
N ALA A 5 24.69 4.69 1.09
CA ALA A 5 23.89 3.59 1.61
C ALA A 5 23.52 3.79 3.08
N THR A 6 22.45 3.14 3.52
CA THR A 6 22.10 3.05 4.94
C THR A 6 23.24 2.38 5.70
N ARG A 7 23.64 2.99 6.83
CA ARG A 7 24.73 2.51 7.66
C ARG A 7 24.20 1.84 8.93
N MET A 8 24.52 0.57 9.11
CA MET A 8 24.31 -0.12 10.39
C MET A 8 25.34 0.38 11.41
N ARG A 9 24.86 0.91 12.54
CA ARG A 9 25.68 1.23 13.70
C ARG A 9 25.88 -0.01 14.55
N ARG A 10 26.96 -0.04 15.33
CA ARG A 10 27.24 -1.09 16.29
C ARG A 10 27.41 -0.52 17.69
N ASP A 11 27.04 -1.29 18.70
CA ASP A 11 27.32 -0.98 20.10
C ASP A 11 28.78 -1.34 20.45
N ALA A 12 29.18 -1.12 21.70
CA ALA A 12 30.53 -1.43 22.18
C ALA A 12 30.89 -2.93 22.10
N ALA A 13 29.90 -3.81 22.08
CA ALA A 13 30.07 -5.26 21.93
C ALA A 13 30.03 -5.72 20.47
N GLY A 14 29.95 -4.78 19.51
CA GLY A 14 29.88 -5.08 18.07
C GLY A 14 28.50 -5.52 17.57
N ARG A 15 27.46 -5.46 18.42
CA ARG A 15 26.09 -5.85 18.06
C ARG A 15 25.39 -4.73 17.29
N PRO A 16 24.44 -5.04 16.39
CA PRO A 16 23.66 -4.02 15.67
C PRO A 16 22.97 -3.03 16.63
N ALA A 17 23.24 -1.74 16.52
CA ALA A 17 22.69 -0.70 17.41
C ALA A 17 21.67 0.23 16.71
N GLY A 18 21.28 -0.12 15.48
CA GLY A 18 20.35 0.65 14.65
C GLY A 18 20.98 1.26 13.41
N GLU A 19 20.14 1.76 12.53
CA GLU A 19 20.51 2.26 11.20
C GLU A 19 20.44 3.79 11.13
N GLN A 20 21.31 4.36 10.30
CA GLN A 20 21.26 5.75 9.87
C GLN A 20 21.21 5.83 8.34
N ASP A 21 20.51 6.82 7.80
CA ASP A 21 20.60 7.11 6.38
C ASP A 21 21.96 7.73 6.00
N ARG A 22 22.15 8.00 4.71
CA ARG A 22 23.37 8.62 4.17
C ARG A 22 23.65 10.04 4.71
N HIS A 23 22.63 10.70 5.26
CA HIS A 23 22.71 12.04 5.86
C HIS A 23 22.88 11.98 7.38
N GLY A 24 22.97 10.78 7.96
CA GLY A 24 23.13 10.54 9.39
C GLY A 24 21.82 10.55 10.19
N ALA A 25 20.66 10.66 9.53
CA ALA A 25 19.37 10.63 10.20
C ALA A 25 19.07 9.21 10.69
N PRO A 26 18.66 9.02 11.96
CA PRO A 26 18.36 7.69 12.49
C PRO A 26 17.10 7.11 11.83
N LEU A 27 17.17 5.82 11.49
CA LEU A 27 16.11 5.03 10.86
C LEU A 27 15.62 3.90 11.76
N SER A 28 16.54 3.33 12.55
CA SER A 28 16.22 2.33 13.57
C SER A 28 17.14 2.49 14.78
N ALA A 29 16.74 1.97 15.93
CA ALA A 29 17.53 1.95 17.16
C ALA A 29 17.33 0.60 17.85
N LEU A 30 18.41 -0.01 18.34
CA LEU A 30 18.38 -1.29 19.04
C LEU A 30 19.16 -1.18 20.34
N GLU A 31 18.54 -1.64 21.42
CA GLU A 31 19.09 -1.64 22.77
C GLU A 31 19.15 -3.08 23.28
N TRP A 32 20.38 -3.56 23.47
CA TRP A 32 20.65 -4.91 23.95
C TRP A 32 20.98 -4.90 25.44
N SER A 33 20.43 -5.85 26.17
CA SER A 33 20.80 -6.07 27.57
C SER A 33 22.21 -6.69 27.69
N PRO A 34 22.81 -6.62 28.89
CA PRO A 34 24.13 -7.21 29.15
C PRO A 34 24.20 -8.72 28.92
N ASP A 35 23.06 -9.43 29.07
CA ASP A 35 22.94 -10.87 28.84
C ASP A 35 22.86 -11.25 27.35
N GLY A 36 22.95 -10.28 26.44
CA GLY A 36 22.93 -10.51 24.99
C GLY A 36 21.54 -10.49 24.35
N ARG A 37 20.47 -10.38 25.13
CA ARG A 37 19.10 -10.31 24.60
C ARG A 37 18.76 -8.91 24.09
N LEU A 38 17.84 -8.82 23.12
CA LEU A 38 17.29 -7.53 22.73
C LEU A 38 16.33 -7.07 23.83
N GLY A 39 16.60 -5.92 24.43
CA GLY A 39 15.72 -5.30 25.42
C GLY A 39 14.65 -4.41 24.77
N ARG A 40 15.04 -3.67 23.72
CA ARG A 40 14.14 -2.79 22.97
C ARG A 40 14.64 -2.56 21.56
N ALA A 41 13.74 -2.39 20.61
CA ALA A 41 14.06 -1.80 19.32
C ALA A 41 13.04 -0.73 18.95
N ALA A 42 13.38 0.12 17.99
CA ALA A 42 12.46 1.08 17.41
C ALA A 42 12.77 1.31 15.93
N VAL A 43 11.74 1.53 15.13
CA VAL A 43 11.83 1.88 13.72
C VAL A 43 11.15 3.21 13.45
N ARG A 44 11.79 4.03 12.62
CA ARG A 44 11.27 5.33 12.23
C ARG A 44 10.35 5.20 11.03
N LEU A 45 9.27 5.97 11.03
CA LEU A 45 8.29 6.04 9.96
C LEU A 45 8.51 7.27 9.07
N PRO A 46 7.94 7.29 7.85
CA PRO A 46 8.04 8.45 6.95
C PRO A 46 7.48 9.77 7.49
N ASP A 47 6.49 9.71 8.38
CA ASP A 47 5.94 10.89 9.07
C ASP A 47 6.83 11.37 10.25
N GLY A 48 7.94 10.66 10.51
CA GLY A 48 8.87 10.94 11.58
C GLY A 48 8.55 10.25 12.91
N ALA A 49 7.39 9.59 13.03
CA ALA A 49 7.01 8.85 14.22
C ALA A 49 7.88 7.60 14.41
N TRP A 50 7.87 7.06 15.63
CA TRP A 50 8.64 5.86 15.98
C TRP A 50 7.72 4.77 16.50
N VAL A 51 7.83 3.58 15.91
CA VAL A 51 7.21 2.37 16.43
C VAL A 51 8.26 1.60 17.21
N ALA A 52 8.03 1.41 18.50
CA ALA A 52 8.88 0.62 19.36
C ALA A 52 8.43 -0.84 19.40
N ILE A 53 9.41 -1.71 19.58
CA ILE A 53 9.30 -3.15 19.72
C ILE A 53 9.83 -3.49 21.11
N GLU A 54 9.02 -4.19 21.89
CA GLU A 54 9.31 -4.60 23.26
C GLU A 54 9.30 -6.14 23.33
N PRO A 55 10.47 -6.79 23.16
CA PRO A 55 10.56 -8.25 23.15
C PRO A 55 9.93 -8.90 24.38
N GLY A 56 9.04 -9.86 24.18
CA GLY A 56 8.35 -10.59 25.24
C GLY A 56 7.33 -9.78 26.06
N ALA A 57 7.08 -8.51 25.74
CA ALA A 57 6.13 -7.66 26.47
C ALA A 57 4.67 -7.78 25.97
N GLY A 58 4.44 -8.54 24.88
CA GLY A 58 3.11 -8.74 24.33
C GLY A 58 2.34 -9.84 25.05
N ALA A 59 1.04 -9.60 25.30
CA ALA A 59 0.15 -10.67 25.77
C ALA A 59 0.14 -11.86 24.78
N PRO A 60 0.10 -13.12 25.24
CA PRO A 60 0.11 -14.27 24.35
C PRO A 60 -0.98 -14.20 23.27
N GLY A 61 -0.61 -14.54 22.04
CA GLY A 61 -1.52 -14.64 20.89
C GLY A 61 -1.85 -16.10 20.55
N PRO A 62 -2.61 -16.34 19.47
CA PRO A 62 -2.86 -17.68 18.92
C PRO A 62 -1.57 -18.47 18.58
N TRP A 63 -0.44 -17.76 18.42
CA TRP A 63 0.91 -18.30 18.20
C TRP A 63 1.76 -18.42 19.49
N GLY A 64 1.19 -18.16 20.66
CA GLY A 64 1.91 -18.17 21.95
C GLY A 64 2.61 -16.85 22.26
N ALA A 65 3.87 -16.91 22.72
CA ALA A 65 4.64 -15.75 23.18
C ALA A 65 4.69 -14.63 22.11
N SER A 66 4.65 -13.37 22.55
CA SER A 66 4.53 -12.21 21.66
C SER A 66 5.42 -11.05 22.07
N ASP A 67 5.89 -10.29 21.08
CA ASP A 67 6.54 -9.00 21.29
C ASP A 67 5.51 -7.88 21.19
N GLY A 68 5.62 -6.89 22.07
CA GLY A 68 4.74 -5.73 22.11
C GLY A 68 5.17 -4.68 21.08
N LEU A 69 4.20 -4.08 20.38
CA LEU A 69 4.44 -2.90 19.54
C LEU A 69 3.76 -1.68 20.16
N THR A 70 4.50 -0.58 20.28
CA THR A 70 3.97 0.69 20.80
C THR A 70 4.25 1.85 19.85
N LEU A 71 3.36 2.83 19.84
CA LEU A 71 3.54 4.11 19.15
C LEU A 71 3.51 5.20 20.23
N ASP A 72 4.60 5.96 20.35
CA ASP A 72 4.76 6.97 21.40
C ASP A 72 4.45 6.44 22.82
N GLY A 73 4.89 5.20 23.09
CA GLY A 73 4.67 4.51 24.37
C GLY A 73 3.26 3.95 24.58
N ARG A 74 2.33 4.15 23.64
CA ARG A 74 0.97 3.59 23.70
C ARG A 74 0.90 2.23 23.02
N PRO A 75 0.30 1.20 23.65
CA PRO A 75 0.11 -0.11 23.03
C PRO A 75 -0.62 -0.04 21.70
N LEU A 76 0.01 -0.57 20.65
CA LEU A 76 -0.48 -0.52 19.29
C LEU A 76 -0.97 -1.90 18.82
N THR A 77 -0.15 -2.93 18.86
CA THR A 77 -0.52 -4.32 18.57
C THR A 77 0.62 -5.24 19.02
N ARG A 78 0.67 -6.49 18.55
CA ARG A 78 1.71 -7.47 18.89
C ARG A 78 2.01 -8.42 17.75
N LEU A 79 3.24 -8.89 17.71
CA LEU A 79 3.70 -9.92 16.77
C LEU A 79 4.18 -11.16 17.52
N ALA A 80 4.24 -12.32 16.86
CA ALA A 80 4.82 -13.52 17.46
C ALA A 80 6.27 -13.27 17.87
N ALA A 81 6.64 -13.67 19.09
CA ALA A 81 7.97 -13.42 19.62
C ALA A 81 9.05 -13.91 18.66
N VAL A 82 10.04 -13.05 18.44
CA VAL A 82 11.21 -13.31 17.60
C VAL A 82 12.42 -13.46 18.49
N ASP A 83 13.27 -14.46 18.20
CA ASP A 83 14.63 -14.43 18.71
C ASP A 83 15.44 -13.41 17.90
N TRP A 84 15.52 -12.19 18.40
CA TRP A 84 16.20 -11.09 17.71
C TRP A 84 17.71 -11.32 17.56
N THR A 85 18.30 -12.23 18.33
CA THR A 85 19.71 -12.63 18.17
C THR A 85 19.92 -13.58 16.99
N ARG A 86 18.85 -14.25 16.55
CA ARG A 86 18.83 -15.24 15.47
C ARG A 86 17.45 -15.29 14.83
N VAL A 87 17.20 -14.37 13.90
CA VAL A 87 15.96 -14.31 13.12
C VAL A 87 15.84 -15.56 12.26
N ASP A 88 14.78 -16.35 12.47
CA ASP A 88 14.56 -17.62 11.75
C ASP A 88 13.26 -17.65 10.94
N ARG A 89 12.37 -16.67 11.14
CA ARG A 89 11.07 -16.56 10.46
C ARG A 89 10.59 -15.12 10.36
N ILE A 90 9.59 -14.92 9.51
CA ILE A 90 8.79 -13.69 9.48
C ILE A 90 7.60 -13.88 10.44
N PRO A 91 7.50 -13.11 11.53
CA PRO A 91 6.46 -13.32 12.54
C PRO A 91 5.07 -12.85 12.04
N PRO A 92 3.97 -13.55 12.40
CA PRO A 92 2.63 -13.00 12.26
C PRO A 92 2.39 -11.81 13.18
N LEU A 93 1.41 -10.99 12.77
CA LEU A 93 0.97 -9.78 13.45
C LEU A 93 -0.54 -9.89 13.75
N ALA A 94 -0.94 -9.51 14.97
CA ALA A 94 -2.33 -9.68 15.42
C ALA A 94 -3.33 -8.78 14.72
N GLU A 95 -3.05 -7.47 14.69
CA GLU A 95 -3.97 -6.48 14.17
C GLU A 95 -3.22 -5.57 13.18
N PRO A 96 -2.86 -6.07 11.97
CA PRO A 96 -2.11 -5.29 11.00
C PRO A 96 -2.74 -3.93 10.67
N ALA A 97 -4.07 -3.85 10.70
CA ALA A 97 -4.82 -2.62 10.44
C ALA A 97 -4.61 -1.51 11.49
N ARG A 98 -4.08 -1.84 12.69
CA ARG A 98 -3.73 -0.85 13.72
C ARG A 98 -2.36 -0.21 13.47
N LEU A 99 -1.57 -0.74 12.55
CA LEU A 99 -0.28 -0.16 12.19
C LEU A 99 -0.46 1.19 11.48
N PRO A 100 0.28 2.24 11.89
CA PRO A 100 0.42 3.44 11.08
C PRO A 100 0.98 3.10 9.69
N ALA A 101 0.69 3.97 8.73
CA ALA A 101 1.18 3.81 7.36
C ALA A 101 2.71 3.69 7.33
N GLY A 102 3.22 2.65 6.68
CA GLY A 102 4.65 2.38 6.56
C GLY A 102 5.29 1.62 7.74
N ALA A 103 4.61 1.43 8.87
CA ALA A 103 5.17 0.70 10.01
C ALA A 103 5.48 -0.76 9.70
N GLY A 104 4.59 -1.45 8.97
CA GLY A 104 4.82 -2.84 8.57
C GLY A 104 6.09 -2.99 7.72
N THR A 105 6.26 -2.13 6.71
CA THR A 105 7.48 -2.07 5.90
C THR A 105 8.72 -1.79 6.75
N ALA A 106 8.66 -0.82 7.65
CA ALA A 106 9.82 -0.45 8.47
C ALA A 106 10.26 -1.59 9.39
N LEU A 107 9.30 -2.31 10.00
CA LEU A 107 9.55 -3.52 10.78
C LEU A 107 10.15 -4.64 9.92
N PHE A 108 9.60 -4.89 8.74
CA PHE A 108 10.12 -5.88 7.81
C PHE A 108 11.53 -5.55 7.31
N ASN A 109 11.84 -4.27 7.08
CA ASN A 109 13.16 -3.86 6.67
C ASN A 109 14.19 -4.11 7.77
N LEU A 110 13.84 -3.82 9.04
CA LEU A 110 14.68 -4.15 10.19
C LEU A 110 14.91 -5.67 10.30
N LEU A 111 13.85 -6.48 10.19
CA LEU A 111 13.96 -7.95 10.21
C LEU A 111 14.86 -8.46 9.08
N ALA A 112 14.66 -7.97 7.85
CA ALA A 112 15.49 -8.33 6.72
C ALA A 112 16.95 -7.92 6.91
N ARG A 113 17.21 -6.74 7.48
CA ARG A 113 18.57 -6.26 7.76
C ARG A 113 19.26 -7.13 8.81
N LEU A 114 18.59 -7.45 9.90
CA LEU A 114 19.13 -8.35 10.93
C LEU A 114 19.38 -9.76 10.38
N ALA A 115 18.46 -10.29 9.58
CA ALA A 115 18.63 -11.58 8.93
C ALA A 115 19.88 -11.60 8.02
N VAL A 116 20.12 -10.55 7.23
CA VAL A 116 21.35 -10.41 6.44
C VAL A 116 22.60 -10.36 7.31
N GLU A 117 22.60 -9.55 8.39
CA GLU A 117 23.71 -9.44 9.34
C GLU A 117 24.02 -10.78 10.03
N GLN A 118 23.01 -11.63 10.20
CA GLN A 118 23.09 -12.95 10.83
C GLN A 118 23.39 -14.08 9.81
N GLY A 119 23.57 -13.74 8.53
CA GLY A 119 23.86 -14.72 7.47
C GLY A 119 22.68 -15.61 7.09
N VAL A 120 21.45 -15.19 7.39
CA VAL A 120 20.24 -15.94 7.09
C VAL A 120 19.85 -15.73 5.62
N SER A 121 19.83 -16.81 4.86
CA SER A 121 19.55 -16.77 3.42
C SER A 121 18.06 -16.81 3.08
N VAL A 122 17.24 -17.47 3.90
CA VAL A 122 15.82 -17.71 3.63
C VAL A 122 15.03 -17.72 4.94
N LEU A 123 13.87 -17.06 4.93
CA LEU A 123 12.87 -17.07 6.00
C LEU A 123 11.54 -17.63 5.49
N ARG A 124 10.73 -18.13 6.41
CA ARG A 124 9.33 -18.55 6.12
C ARG A 124 8.34 -17.63 6.81
N TYR A 125 7.15 -17.53 6.22
CA TYR A 125 5.96 -16.96 6.85
C TYR A 125 4.93 -18.09 7.02
N ASP A 126 4.82 -18.62 8.22
CA ASP A 126 3.99 -19.81 8.52
C ASP A 126 2.77 -19.43 9.37
N ALA A 127 1.94 -18.53 8.86
CA ALA A 127 0.81 -17.97 9.60
C ALA A 127 -0.48 -17.83 8.77
N PRO A 128 -1.66 -17.82 9.41
CA PRO A 128 -2.93 -18.06 8.73
C PRO A 128 -3.48 -16.86 7.93
N TYR A 129 -2.73 -15.77 7.79
CA TYR A 129 -3.21 -14.53 7.18
C TYR A 129 -2.37 -14.06 5.97
N PRO A 130 -2.20 -14.88 4.92
CA PRO A 130 -1.47 -14.50 3.71
C PRO A 130 -2.33 -13.59 2.82
N THR A 131 -2.46 -12.31 3.22
CA THR A 131 -3.22 -11.31 2.46
C THR A 131 -2.38 -10.70 1.34
N GLU A 132 -3.02 -10.16 0.30
CA GLU A 132 -2.34 -9.40 -0.75
C GLU A 132 -1.58 -8.19 -0.19
N ALA A 133 -2.16 -7.47 0.78
CA ALA A 133 -1.50 -6.35 1.43
C ALA A 133 -0.19 -6.77 2.13
N LEU A 134 -0.20 -7.91 2.82
CA LEU A 134 1.00 -8.48 3.44
C LEU A 134 2.02 -8.91 2.37
N PHE A 135 1.58 -9.60 1.32
CA PHE A 135 2.44 -10.00 0.21
C PHE A 135 3.18 -8.79 -0.38
N LEU A 136 2.44 -7.73 -0.71
CA LEU A 136 3.01 -6.49 -1.27
C LEU A 136 3.96 -5.80 -0.30
N ALA A 137 3.67 -5.80 1.01
CA ALA A 137 4.56 -5.25 2.03
C ALA A 137 5.87 -6.06 2.15
N LEU A 138 5.80 -7.39 2.04
CA LEU A 138 6.98 -8.26 2.07
C LEU A 138 7.88 -8.01 0.86
N LEU A 139 7.33 -7.76 -0.33
CA LEU A 139 8.13 -7.43 -1.52
C LEU A 139 9.04 -6.21 -1.29
N GLU A 140 8.65 -5.29 -0.40
CA GLU A 140 9.45 -4.09 -0.09
C GLU A 140 10.80 -4.44 0.56
N SER A 141 10.88 -5.54 1.34
CA SER A 141 12.07 -5.89 2.13
C SER A 141 12.60 -7.32 1.88
N PHE A 142 11.92 -8.11 1.07
CA PHE A 142 12.26 -9.50 0.78
C PHE A 142 12.10 -9.82 -0.71
N ARG A 143 12.77 -10.89 -1.17
CA ARG A 143 12.51 -11.55 -2.45
C ARG A 143 11.79 -12.87 -2.23
N TYR A 144 10.70 -13.12 -2.95
CA TYR A 144 10.05 -14.43 -2.87
C TYR A 144 10.84 -15.48 -3.62
N VAL A 145 10.74 -16.73 -3.15
CA VAL A 145 11.38 -17.91 -3.74
C VAL A 145 10.32 -19.02 -3.87
N PRO A 146 10.23 -19.70 -5.03
CA PRO A 146 11.06 -19.51 -6.22
C PRO A 146 10.64 -18.28 -7.06
N ALA A 147 11.60 -17.66 -7.75
CA ALA A 147 11.39 -16.39 -8.46
C ALA A 147 10.56 -16.52 -9.76
N ASP A 148 10.40 -17.75 -10.25
CA ASP A 148 9.66 -18.12 -11.45
C ASP A 148 8.22 -18.62 -11.14
N ALA A 149 7.73 -18.40 -9.92
CA ALA A 149 6.35 -18.69 -9.56
C ALA A 149 5.38 -17.93 -10.50
N GLY A 150 4.61 -18.66 -11.31
CA GLY A 150 3.71 -18.07 -12.31
C GLY A 150 2.57 -17.23 -11.72
N ASP A 151 2.06 -17.61 -10.55
CA ASP A 151 1.13 -16.81 -9.73
C ASP A 151 1.66 -16.75 -8.29
N PRO A 152 2.52 -15.75 -7.97
CA PRO A 152 3.15 -15.67 -6.66
C PRO A 152 2.16 -15.29 -5.56
N ILE A 153 1.07 -14.56 -5.86
CA ILE A 153 0.06 -14.21 -4.85
C ILE A 153 -0.71 -15.47 -4.44
N ALA A 154 -1.13 -16.29 -5.40
CA ALA A 154 -1.81 -17.55 -5.09
C ALA A 154 -0.87 -18.54 -4.38
N ALA A 155 0.41 -18.61 -4.77
CA ALA A 155 1.41 -19.42 -4.07
C ALA A 155 1.63 -18.93 -2.62
N PHE A 156 1.65 -17.61 -2.39
CA PHE A 156 1.72 -17.04 -1.05
C PHE A 156 0.51 -17.42 -0.21
N ALA A 157 -0.70 -17.34 -0.79
CA ALA A 157 -1.95 -17.71 -0.13
C ALA A 157 -1.97 -19.18 0.32
N ARG A 158 -1.25 -20.06 -0.39
CA ARG A 158 -1.08 -21.49 -0.05
C ARG A 158 0.12 -21.78 0.87
N GLY A 159 0.90 -20.77 1.27
CA GLY A 159 2.09 -20.95 2.11
C GLY A 159 3.26 -21.62 1.38
N GLU A 160 3.29 -21.55 0.05
CA GLU A 160 4.28 -22.23 -0.80
C GLU A 160 5.55 -21.39 -1.03
N LEU A 161 5.53 -20.11 -0.65
CA LEU A 161 6.67 -19.21 -0.83
C LEU A 161 7.60 -19.19 0.37
N ALA A 162 8.89 -19.12 0.09
CA ALA A 162 9.92 -18.70 1.04
C ALA A 162 10.44 -17.29 0.69
N TRP A 163 11.18 -16.67 1.60
CA TRP A 163 11.55 -15.25 1.49
C TRP A 163 13.03 -15.04 1.75
N THR A 164 13.77 -14.62 0.72
CA THR A 164 15.17 -14.20 0.86
C THR A 164 15.21 -12.76 1.39
N PRO A 165 15.91 -12.48 2.51
CA PRO A 165 16.12 -11.11 2.99
C PRO A 165 16.74 -10.21 1.92
N ALA A 166 16.10 -9.06 1.67
CA ALA A 166 16.56 -8.10 0.67
C ALA A 166 16.23 -6.67 1.13
N PRO A 167 16.85 -6.23 2.24
CA PRO A 167 16.57 -4.92 2.83
C PRO A 167 16.83 -3.80 1.81
N HIS A 168 16.06 -2.73 1.94
CA HIS A 168 16.23 -1.51 1.17
C HIS A 168 16.90 -0.43 2.01
N ASP A 169 17.63 0.44 1.31
CA ASP A 169 18.17 1.64 1.89
C ASP A 169 17.12 2.75 1.87
N VAL A 170 17.19 3.60 2.89
CA VAL A 170 16.35 4.77 3.03
C VAL A 170 17.23 6.00 3.07
N ALA A 171 16.80 7.06 2.39
CA ALA A 171 17.28 8.42 2.58
C ALA A 171 16.12 9.36 2.90
N ILE A 172 16.31 10.24 3.89
CA ILE A 172 15.38 11.31 4.22
C ILE A 172 15.92 12.60 3.60
N GLU A 173 15.31 13.01 2.50
CA GLU A 173 15.71 14.18 1.74
C GLU A 173 15.03 15.46 2.23
N ARG A 174 15.53 16.59 1.71
CA ARG A 174 14.97 17.93 2.00
C ARG A 174 13.45 17.95 1.86
N GLY A 175 12.78 18.64 2.77
CA GLY A 175 11.31 18.70 2.81
C GLY A 175 10.64 17.42 3.32
N GLY A 176 11.40 16.51 3.97
CA GLY A 176 10.87 15.28 4.54
C GLY A 176 10.50 14.23 3.50
N VAL A 177 11.15 14.25 2.33
CA VAL A 177 10.90 13.27 1.27
C VAL A 177 11.63 11.98 1.62
N TRP A 178 10.88 10.93 1.90
CA TRP A 178 11.41 9.61 2.21
C TRP A 178 11.63 8.83 0.91
N VAL A 179 12.87 8.47 0.62
CA VAL A 179 13.24 7.73 -0.59
C VAL A 179 13.71 6.34 -0.21
N GLN A 180 13.02 5.31 -0.68
CA GLN A 180 13.47 3.92 -0.56
C GLN A 180 14.13 3.46 -1.85
N ARG A 181 15.32 2.87 -1.74
CA ARG A 181 16.08 2.36 -2.88
C ARG A 181 16.80 1.07 -2.59
N ARG A 182 16.98 0.29 -3.66
CA ARG A 182 17.98 -0.79 -3.74
C ARG A 182 18.88 -0.45 -4.93
N ALA A 183 18.75 -1.22 -6.01
CA ALA A 183 19.42 -0.92 -7.28
C ALA A 183 18.87 0.36 -7.97
N ARG A 184 17.64 0.77 -7.62
CA ARG A 184 16.95 1.96 -8.11
C ARG A 184 16.05 2.51 -7.00
N ILE A 185 15.51 3.72 -7.18
CA ILE A 185 14.45 4.26 -6.32
C ILE A 185 13.18 3.46 -6.55
N GLU A 186 12.63 2.79 -5.54
CA GLU A 186 11.47 1.90 -5.70
C GLU A 186 10.19 2.47 -5.07
N LYS A 187 10.32 3.29 -4.03
CA LYS A 187 9.22 3.96 -3.34
C LYS A 187 9.63 5.35 -2.87
N ILE A 188 8.69 6.28 -2.95
CA ILE A 188 8.84 7.64 -2.41
C ILE A 188 7.67 7.92 -1.48
N VAL A 189 7.90 8.52 -0.32
CA VAL A 189 6.83 9.02 0.55
C VAL A 189 7.04 10.50 0.81
N VAL A 190 6.01 11.31 0.53
CA VAL A 190 6.03 12.77 0.75
C VAL A 190 4.65 13.24 1.16
N GLY A 191 4.55 14.08 2.20
CA GLY A 191 3.28 14.62 2.69
C GLY A 191 2.23 13.54 2.97
N GLY A 192 2.64 12.42 3.58
CA GLY A 192 1.76 11.27 3.88
C GLY A 192 1.37 10.40 2.68
N ARG A 193 1.86 10.69 1.46
CA ARG A 193 1.49 9.99 0.23
C ARG A 193 2.63 9.10 -0.25
N ALA A 194 2.34 7.83 -0.49
CA ALA A 194 3.30 6.87 -1.01
C ALA A 194 3.14 6.69 -2.53
N TYR A 195 4.27 6.76 -3.24
CA TYR A 195 4.43 6.47 -4.66
C TYR A 195 5.25 5.22 -4.78
N TYR A 196 4.83 4.33 -5.67
CA TYR A 196 5.50 3.05 -5.88
C TYR A 196 5.88 2.90 -7.35
N ARG A 197 6.98 2.19 -7.63
CA ARG A 197 7.16 1.69 -8.99
C ARG A 197 6.03 0.72 -9.35
N PRO A 198 5.53 0.79 -10.60
CA PRO A 198 4.47 -0.09 -11.06
C PRO A 198 4.96 -1.53 -11.22
N ASP A 199 6.26 -1.75 -11.36
CA ASP A 199 6.89 -3.06 -11.47
C ASP A 199 7.78 -3.33 -10.25
N TRP A 200 7.48 -4.42 -9.54
CA TRP A 200 8.25 -4.84 -8.37
C TRP A 200 8.40 -6.36 -8.36
N GLN A 201 9.60 -6.87 -8.68
CA GLN A 201 9.87 -8.32 -8.77
C GLN A 201 8.95 -9.06 -9.76
N GLY A 202 8.67 -8.45 -10.92
CA GLY A 202 7.75 -9.00 -11.91
C GLY A 202 6.26 -8.86 -11.53
N VAL A 203 5.94 -8.44 -10.31
CA VAL A 203 4.57 -8.14 -9.88
C VAL A 203 4.22 -6.72 -10.31
N ARG A 204 3.11 -6.59 -11.05
CA ARG A 204 2.60 -5.29 -11.47
C ARG A 204 1.66 -4.72 -10.41
N ARG A 205 2.01 -3.57 -9.85
CA ARG A 205 1.17 -2.80 -8.92
C ARG A 205 0.40 -1.73 -9.68
N LEU A 206 -0.93 -1.80 -9.60
CA LEU A 206 -1.81 -0.74 -10.09
C LEU A 206 -2.07 0.23 -8.95
N ALA A 207 -1.53 1.44 -9.07
CA ALA A 207 -1.74 2.52 -8.11
C ALA A 207 -1.74 3.87 -8.84
N PRO A 208 -2.55 4.85 -8.40
CA PRO A 208 -2.59 6.17 -9.03
C PRO A 208 -1.31 6.98 -8.80
N ARG A 209 -0.51 6.61 -7.80
CA ARG A 209 0.74 7.28 -7.43
C ARG A 209 1.93 6.42 -7.81
N ALA A 210 2.64 6.83 -8.85
CA ALA A 210 3.69 6.05 -9.46
C ALA A 210 5.08 6.72 -9.33
N VAL A 211 6.10 5.89 -9.13
CA VAL A 211 7.50 6.27 -9.36
C VAL A 211 7.85 5.87 -10.79
N ARG A 212 8.40 6.80 -11.58
CA ARG A 212 8.76 6.57 -12.98
C ARG A 212 10.11 7.18 -13.33
N ASP A 213 10.80 6.57 -14.28
CA ASP A 213 11.98 7.17 -14.90
C ASP A 213 11.54 8.17 -15.98
N ALA A 214 12.27 9.27 -16.12
CA ALA A 214 12.02 10.32 -17.09
C ALA A 214 13.35 10.95 -17.54
N GLY A 215 13.97 10.34 -18.55
CA GLY A 215 15.33 10.70 -18.95
C GLY A 215 16.33 10.29 -17.87
N ASP A 216 17.11 11.26 -17.40
CA ASP A 216 18.07 11.13 -16.29
C ASP A 216 17.45 11.37 -14.91
N THR A 217 16.17 11.71 -14.84
CA THR A 217 15.44 11.98 -13.60
C THR A 217 14.49 10.85 -13.21
N VAL A 218 14.18 10.78 -11.91
CA VAL A 218 13.10 9.97 -11.37
C VAL A 218 11.98 10.89 -10.91
N ARG A 219 10.72 10.52 -11.18
CA ARG A 219 9.56 11.35 -10.87
C ARG A 219 8.54 10.59 -10.02
N ALA A 220 7.99 11.29 -9.03
CA ALA A 220 6.79 10.86 -8.31
C ALA A 220 5.59 11.53 -8.98
N SER A 221 4.70 10.74 -9.56
CA SER A 221 3.65 11.23 -10.45
C SER A 221 2.28 10.67 -10.11
N LEU A 222 1.27 11.46 -10.42
CA LEU A 222 -0.11 11.01 -10.48
C LEU A 222 -0.39 10.46 -11.89
N VAL A 223 -0.89 9.23 -11.96
CA VAL A 223 -1.16 8.52 -13.22
C VAL A 223 -2.58 7.97 -13.23
N ALA A 224 -3.21 8.02 -14.40
CA ALA A 224 -4.48 7.36 -14.68
C ALA A 224 -4.61 7.09 -16.17
N LEU A 225 -5.32 6.04 -16.55
CA LEU A 225 -5.57 5.64 -17.94
C LEU A 225 -4.28 5.46 -18.74
N GLY A 226 -3.23 4.96 -18.08
CA GLY A 226 -1.89 4.80 -18.65
C GLY A 226 -1.16 6.11 -18.96
N ARG A 227 -1.65 7.25 -18.47
CA ARG A 227 -1.08 8.58 -18.71
C ARG A 227 -0.60 9.23 -17.42
N VAL A 228 0.43 10.07 -17.55
CA VAL A 228 0.85 10.98 -16.48
C VAL A 228 -0.09 12.18 -16.47
N LEU A 229 -0.72 12.43 -15.33
CA LEU A 229 -1.60 13.58 -15.13
C LEU A 229 -0.84 14.74 -14.48
N GLU A 230 0.05 14.43 -13.54
CA GLU A 230 0.76 15.42 -12.74
C GLU A 230 2.09 14.85 -12.23
N ASP A 231 3.12 15.70 -12.12
CA ASP A 231 4.36 15.38 -11.43
C ASP A 231 4.42 16.13 -10.10
N HIS A 232 4.54 15.40 -9.00
CA HIS A 232 4.59 15.98 -7.66
C HIS A 232 6.02 16.17 -7.16
N LEU A 233 6.97 15.34 -7.62
CA LEU A 233 8.39 15.48 -7.33
C LEU A 233 9.25 15.10 -8.54
N VAL A 234 10.38 15.80 -8.68
CA VAL A 234 11.47 15.46 -9.58
C VAL A 234 12.72 15.22 -8.75
N LEU A 235 13.34 14.06 -8.92
CA LEU A 235 14.51 13.61 -8.18
C LEU A 235 15.63 13.23 -9.15
N ALA A 236 16.87 13.37 -8.71
CA ALA A 236 18.02 12.75 -9.34
C ALA A 236 17.95 11.22 -9.18
N ALA A 237 18.71 10.48 -9.99
CA ALA A 237 18.74 9.02 -9.94
C ALA A 237 19.15 8.45 -8.56
N ASP A 238 19.95 9.22 -7.80
CA ASP A 238 20.37 8.86 -6.44
C ASP A 238 19.33 9.15 -5.35
N GLY A 239 18.21 9.80 -5.71
CA GLY A 239 17.13 10.18 -4.79
C GLY A 239 17.16 11.64 -4.34
N GLY A 240 18.19 12.43 -4.68
CA GLY A 240 18.23 13.85 -4.31
C GLY A 240 17.07 14.62 -4.93
N VAL A 241 16.31 15.38 -4.13
CA VAL A 241 15.18 16.19 -4.66
C VAL A 241 15.74 17.32 -5.52
N ILE A 242 15.30 17.41 -6.77
CA ILE A 242 15.64 18.47 -7.74
C ILE A 242 14.58 19.56 -7.71
N ALA A 243 13.31 19.18 -7.87
CA ALA A 243 12.20 20.13 -7.94
C ALA A 243 10.91 19.56 -7.35
N VAL A 244 10.05 20.48 -6.90
CA VAL A 244 8.67 20.22 -6.50
C VAL A 244 7.80 21.07 -7.44
N PRO A 245 7.29 20.50 -8.55
CA PRO A 245 6.48 21.24 -9.49
C PRO A 245 5.21 21.80 -8.84
N THR A 246 4.77 22.98 -9.26
CA THR A 246 3.49 23.52 -8.82
C THR A 246 2.35 22.77 -9.51
N PRO A 247 1.38 22.23 -8.76
CA PRO A 247 0.23 21.54 -9.33
C PRO A 247 -0.58 22.48 -10.24
N PRO A 248 -1.14 22.00 -11.36
CA PRO A 248 -2.13 22.77 -12.12
C PRO A 248 -3.32 23.13 -11.23
N ALA A 249 -3.90 24.32 -11.44
CA ALA A 249 -5.11 24.71 -10.73
C ALA A 249 -6.27 23.74 -11.04
N ASP A 250 -6.97 23.31 -9.99
CA ASP A 250 -8.19 22.52 -10.11
C ASP A 250 -9.39 23.40 -9.72
N PRO A 251 -10.43 23.51 -10.57
CA PRO A 251 -11.63 24.28 -10.25
C PRO A 251 -12.27 23.82 -8.93
N PRO A 252 -12.80 24.77 -8.14
CA PRO A 252 -13.39 24.48 -6.83
C PRO A 252 -14.78 23.83 -6.91
N GLU A 253 -15.36 23.72 -8.12
CA GLU A 253 -16.70 23.19 -8.33
C GLU A 253 -16.82 21.75 -7.83
N ILE A 254 -17.94 21.43 -7.20
CA ILE A 254 -18.26 20.07 -6.75
C ILE A 254 -19.61 19.71 -7.36
N ALA A 255 -19.68 18.55 -8.00
CA ALA A 255 -20.90 18.07 -8.64
C ALA A 255 -21.16 16.60 -8.28
N PRO A 256 -22.41 16.20 -7.98
CA PRO A 256 -22.72 14.80 -7.70
C PRO A 256 -22.44 13.92 -8.93
N LEU A 257 -21.98 12.69 -8.69
CA LEU A 257 -21.93 11.67 -9.75
C LEU A 257 -23.35 11.30 -10.17
N ALA A 258 -23.55 11.09 -11.47
CA ALA A 258 -24.84 10.61 -11.97
C ALA A 258 -25.17 9.23 -11.35
N PRO A 259 -26.43 8.96 -10.95
CA PRO A 259 -26.79 7.71 -10.27
C PRO A 259 -26.39 6.44 -11.04
N GLY A 260 -26.50 6.46 -12.38
CA GLY A 260 -26.08 5.34 -13.22
C GLY A 260 -24.57 5.07 -13.18
N VAL A 261 -23.74 6.12 -13.04
CA VAL A 261 -22.29 5.97 -12.88
C VAL A 261 -21.97 5.38 -11.51
N VAL A 262 -22.64 5.84 -10.45
CA VAL A 262 -22.49 5.28 -9.10
C VAL A 262 -22.86 3.80 -9.08
N ALA A 263 -23.99 3.43 -9.70
CA ALA A 263 -24.41 2.03 -9.79
C ALA A 263 -23.35 1.15 -10.48
N GLY A 264 -22.77 1.61 -11.60
CA GLY A 264 -21.71 0.87 -12.29
C GLY A 264 -20.40 0.80 -11.51
N LEU A 265 -20.03 1.86 -10.77
CA LEU A 265 -18.86 1.83 -9.87
C LEU A 265 -19.03 0.76 -8.79
N VAL A 266 -20.18 0.76 -8.10
CA VAL A 266 -20.49 -0.22 -7.06
C VAL A 266 -20.54 -1.63 -7.64
N ALA A 267 -21.18 -1.82 -8.79
CA ALA A 267 -21.22 -3.12 -9.47
C ALA A 267 -19.81 -3.62 -9.84
N THR A 268 -18.90 -2.74 -10.26
CA THR A 268 -17.51 -3.09 -10.56
C THR A 268 -16.74 -3.49 -9.30
N VAL A 269 -16.94 -2.78 -8.18
CA VAL A 269 -16.32 -3.14 -6.89
C VAL A 269 -16.85 -4.49 -6.40
N VAL A 270 -18.16 -4.75 -6.51
CA VAL A 270 -18.76 -6.04 -6.17
C VAL A 270 -18.17 -7.17 -7.03
N ALA A 271 -18.10 -6.97 -8.35
CA ALA A 271 -17.60 -7.97 -9.30
C ALA A 271 -16.12 -8.34 -9.07
N THR A 272 -15.34 -7.46 -8.42
CA THR A 272 -13.91 -7.63 -8.13
C THR A 272 -13.62 -7.90 -6.65
N SER A 273 -14.64 -8.23 -5.86
CA SER A 273 -14.51 -8.53 -4.43
C SER A 273 -14.91 -9.97 -4.13
N ALA A 274 -14.61 -10.44 -2.91
CA ALA A 274 -15.07 -11.75 -2.45
C ALA A 274 -16.61 -11.80 -2.42
N ALA A 275 -17.21 -12.88 -2.93
CA ALA A 275 -18.66 -13.06 -3.00
C ALA A 275 -19.39 -12.82 -1.67
N PRO A 276 -18.89 -13.28 -0.51
CA PRO A 276 -19.48 -12.96 0.80
C PRO A 276 -19.69 -11.47 1.07
N LEU A 277 -18.86 -10.59 0.52
CA LEU A 277 -18.94 -9.14 0.76
C LEU A 277 -19.88 -8.40 -0.19
N ALA A 278 -20.34 -9.02 -1.28
CA ALA A 278 -21.16 -8.37 -2.30
C ALA A 278 -22.38 -7.61 -1.74
N PRO A 279 -23.28 -8.23 -0.93
CA PRO A 279 -24.45 -7.51 -0.39
C PRO A 279 -24.05 -6.39 0.60
N TRP A 280 -22.94 -6.56 1.32
CA TRP A 280 -22.42 -5.60 2.28
C TRP A 280 -21.82 -4.37 1.61
N ILE A 281 -21.10 -4.56 0.49
CA ILE A 281 -20.58 -3.46 -0.34
C ILE A 281 -21.74 -2.64 -0.91
N ALA A 282 -22.76 -3.32 -1.46
CA ALA A 282 -23.94 -2.65 -2.00
C ALA A 282 -24.70 -1.87 -0.92
N ARG A 283 -24.80 -2.38 0.31
CA ARG A 283 -25.38 -1.68 1.47
C ARG A 283 -24.53 -0.47 1.85
N ALA A 284 -23.23 -0.66 2.04
CA ALA A 284 -22.32 0.40 2.48
C ALA A 284 -22.26 1.57 1.49
N ALA A 285 -22.40 1.31 0.20
CA ALA A 285 -22.40 2.35 -0.83
C ALA A 285 -23.65 3.24 -0.83
N ARG A 286 -24.80 2.80 -0.27
CA ARG A 286 -26.03 3.60 -0.22
C ARG A 286 -25.89 4.82 0.69
N ASP A 287 -25.07 4.70 1.72
CA ASP A 287 -24.83 5.75 2.70
C ASP A 287 -23.68 6.68 2.30
N VAL A 288 -23.18 6.56 1.06
CA VAL A 288 -22.03 7.32 0.56
C VAL A 288 -22.48 8.26 -0.56
N ALA A 289 -22.20 9.55 -0.38
CA ALA A 289 -22.31 10.53 -1.44
C ALA A 289 -21.06 10.47 -2.34
N PHE A 290 -21.28 10.23 -3.63
CA PHE A 290 -20.22 10.24 -4.65
C PHE A 290 -20.26 11.54 -5.45
N GLU A 291 -19.13 12.23 -5.52
CA GLU A 291 -19.01 13.54 -6.18
C GLU A 291 -17.74 13.67 -7.03
N TRP A 292 -17.82 14.52 -8.05
CA TRP A 292 -16.67 15.09 -8.74
C TRP A 292 -16.24 16.34 -8.01
N GLY A 293 -14.95 16.58 -7.90
CA GLY A 293 -14.45 17.84 -7.34
C GLY A 293 -12.93 17.93 -7.31
N PRO A 294 -12.39 19.01 -6.72
CA PRO A 294 -10.98 19.13 -6.46
C PRO A 294 -10.52 18.10 -5.43
N VAL A 295 -9.42 17.41 -5.75
CA VAL A 295 -8.71 16.48 -4.85
C VAL A 295 -7.24 16.89 -4.82
N GLU A 296 -6.69 17.04 -3.62
CA GLU A 296 -5.33 17.54 -3.41
C GLU A 296 -4.28 16.44 -3.59
N ALA A 297 -3.49 16.53 -4.66
CA ALA A 297 -2.38 15.62 -4.99
C ALA A 297 -2.76 14.13 -4.97
N ASP A 298 -4.03 13.83 -5.30
CA ASP A 298 -4.57 12.48 -5.45
C ASP A 298 -5.76 12.46 -6.44
N LEU A 299 -6.27 11.27 -6.75
CA LEU A 299 -7.43 11.07 -7.62
C LEU A 299 -8.73 10.77 -6.87
N VAL A 300 -8.63 10.40 -5.59
CA VAL A 300 -9.76 10.11 -4.73
C VAL A 300 -9.55 10.70 -3.34
N GLU A 301 -10.62 11.24 -2.76
CA GLU A 301 -10.69 11.58 -1.34
C GLU A 301 -11.91 10.89 -0.72
N ALA A 302 -11.69 10.13 0.34
CA ALA A 302 -12.77 9.52 1.12
C ALA A 302 -12.79 10.11 2.53
N ARG A 303 -13.85 10.84 2.88
CA ARG A 303 -14.03 11.46 4.21
C ARG A 303 -15.44 11.19 4.72
N GLY A 304 -15.55 10.51 5.86
CA GLY A 304 -16.85 10.18 6.46
C GLY A 304 -17.74 9.40 5.48
N SER A 305 -18.92 9.93 5.18
CA SER A 305 -19.89 9.40 4.20
C SER A 305 -19.75 10.00 2.80
N ARG A 306 -18.60 10.57 2.45
CA ARG A 306 -18.34 11.17 1.13
C ARG A 306 -17.14 10.55 0.45
N VAL A 307 -17.26 10.37 -0.86
CA VAL A 307 -16.20 9.96 -1.76
C VAL A 307 -16.16 10.94 -2.92
N ARG A 308 -15.03 11.63 -3.07
CA ARG A 308 -14.80 12.58 -4.15
C ARG A 308 -13.78 12.01 -5.12
N LEU A 309 -14.13 12.01 -6.40
CA LEU A 309 -13.23 11.70 -7.51
C LEU A 309 -12.72 13.00 -8.14
N SER A 310 -11.43 13.04 -8.49
CA SER A 310 -10.81 14.22 -9.05
C SER A 310 -11.32 14.55 -10.44
N HIS A 311 -11.50 15.84 -10.75
CA HIS A 311 -11.71 16.31 -12.13
C HIS A 311 -10.62 15.86 -13.11
N ARG A 312 -9.40 15.62 -12.62
CA ARG A 312 -8.27 15.12 -13.43
C ARG A 312 -8.61 13.81 -14.14
N LEU A 313 -9.35 12.91 -13.48
CA LEU A 313 -9.82 11.66 -14.09
C LEU A 313 -10.76 11.93 -15.27
N ARG A 314 -11.73 12.84 -15.08
CA ARG A 314 -12.68 13.23 -16.13
C ARG A 314 -11.97 13.85 -17.33
N ARG A 315 -11.01 14.74 -17.08
CA ARG A 315 -10.17 15.33 -18.14
C ARG A 315 -9.33 14.28 -18.85
N ALA A 316 -8.70 13.36 -18.11
CA ALA A 316 -7.92 12.28 -18.70
C ALA A 316 -8.76 11.40 -19.64
N LEU A 317 -10.01 11.10 -19.27
CA LEU A 317 -10.96 10.41 -20.14
C LEU A 317 -11.30 11.27 -21.37
N ALA A 318 -11.70 12.53 -21.19
CA ALA A 318 -12.04 13.43 -22.30
C ALA A 318 -10.90 13.53 -23.33
N ASP A 319 -9.68 13.72 -22.84
CA ASP A 319 -8.47 13.75 -23.66
C ASP A 319 -8.23 12.43 -24.41
N THR A 320 -8.52 11.30 -23.77
CA THR A 320 -8.38 9.98 -24.39
C THR A 320 -9.40 9.78 -25.49
N LEU A 321 -10.60 10.37 -25.37
CA LEU A 321 -11.68 10.25 -26.34
C LEU A 321 -11.51 11.16 -27.56
N ARG A 322 -10.72 12.24 -27.48
CA ARG A 322 -10.54 13.18 -28.60
C ARG A 322 -10.08 12.46 -29.87
N GLY A 323 -10.85 12.60 -30.94
CA GLY A 323 -10.53 12.01 -32.25
C GLY A 323 -10.72 10.50 -32.37
N ARG A 324 -11.32 9.83 -31.38
CA ARG A 324 -11.56 8.38 -31.41
C ARG A 324 -12.94 8.00 -31.96
N ALA A 325 -13.01 6.80 -32.55
CA ALA A 325 -14.28 6.20 -32.96
C ALA A 325 -15.13 5.76 -31.76
N ARG A 326 -16.45 5.59 -31.96
CA ARG A 326 -17.40 5.24 -30.89
C ARG A 326 -17.07 3.92 -30.17
N ALA A 327 -16.55 2.92 -30.88
CA ALA A 327 -16.17 1.63 -30.27
C ALA A 327 -14.99 1.78 -29.29
N ASP A 328 -13.99 2.59 -29.66
CA ASP A 328 -12.85 2.90 -28.79
C ASP A 328 -13.27 3.74 -27.58
N ALA A 329 -14.35 4.51 -27.71
CA ALA A 329 -14.90 5.30 -26.62
C ALA A 329 -15.44 4.41 -25.48
N LEU A 330 -16.19 3.36 -25.80
CA LEU A 330 -16.70 2.43 -24.77
C LEU A 330 -15.57 1.72 -24.03
N ALA A 331 -14.53 1.28 -24.75
CA ALA A 331 -13.35 0.66 -24.14
C ALA A 331 -12.65 1.62 -23.17
N ALA A 332 -12.48 2.89 -23.54
CA ALA A 332 -11.95 3.92 -22.66
C ALA A 332 -12.86 4.20 -21.45
N GLY A 333 -14.18 4.20 -21.65
CA GLY A 333 -15.16 4.32 -20.58
C GLY A 333 -15.09 3.17 -19.57
N LEU A 334 -14.92 1.93 -20.03
CA LEU A 334 -14.75 0.76 -19.17
C LEU A 334 -13.43 0.79 -18.41
N ALA A 335 -12.34 1.20 -19.06
CA ALA A 335 -11.04 1.37 -18.41
C ALA A 335 -11.12 2.43 -17.30
N MET A 336 -11.77 3.57 -17.57
CA MET A 336 -12.00 4.62 -16.59
C MET A 336 -12.88 4.16 -15.43
N LEU A 337 -13.97 3.43 -15.72
CA LEU A 337 -14.83 2.89 -14.68
C LEU A 337 -14.06 1.91 -13.78
N ARG A 338 -13.21 1.07 -14.37
CA ARG A 338 -12.39 0.12 -13.61
C ARG A 338 -11.37 0.82 -12.71
N GLU A 339 -10.61 1.78 -13.24
CA GLU A 339 -9.65 2.53 -12.42
C GLU A 339 -10.34 3.31 -11.31
N ALA A 340 -11.47 3.97 -11.59
CA ALA A 340 -12.24 4.68 -10.58
C ALA A 340 -12.83 3.73 -9.51
N ALA A 341 -13.25 2.52 -9.90
CA ALA A 341 -13.69 1.50 -8.96
C ALA A 341 -12.53 1.02 -8.07
N ASP A 342 -11.34 0.77 -8.64
CA ASP A 342 -10.16 0.35 -7.88
C ASP A 342 -9.74 1.42 -6.84
N LEU A 343 -9.89 2.71 -7.16
CA LEU A 343 -9.61 3.83 -6.23
C LEU A 343 -10.51 3.84 -4.98
N ILE A 344 -11.78 3.42 -5.12
CA ILE A 344 -12.78 3.46 -4.04
C ILE A 344 -12.98 2.10 -3.35
N ALA A 345 -12.49 1.02 -3.97
CA ALA A 345 -12.80 -0.34 -3.59
C ALA A 345 -12.40 -0.65 -2.15
N ASP A 346 -11.18 -0.27 -1.75
CA ASP A 346 -10.68 -0.56 -0.39
C ASP A 346 -11.52 0.13 0.69
N GLY A 347 -11.93 1.38 0.46
CA GLY A 347 -12.81 2.10 1.38
C GLY A 347 -14.19 1.46 1.51
N LEU A 348 -14.77 1.00 0.39
CA LEU A 348 -16.05 0.29 0.42
C LEU A 348 -15.95 -1.10 1.04
N ARG A 349 -14.88 -1.85 0.73
CA ARG A 349 -14.61 -3.18 1.31
C ARG A 349 -14.39 -3.07 2.82
N ALA A 350 -13.63 -2.09 3.30
CA ALA A 350 -13.42 -1.88 4.73
C ALA A 350 -14.73 -1.58 5.48
N ARG A 351 -15.60 -0.73 4.91
CA ARG A 351 -16.94 -0.46 5.48
C ARG A 351 -17.81 -1.72 5.48
N ALA A 352 -17.81 -2.47 4.38
CA ALA A 352 -18.56 -3.71 4.25
C ALA A 352 -18.09 -4.78 5.26
N GLN A 353 -16.77 -4.94 5.41
CA GLN A 353 -16.16 -5.85 6.38
C GLN A 353 -16.49 -5.44 7.82
N ALA A 354 -16.41 -4.14 8.14
CA ALA A 354 -16.78 -3.64 9.46
C ALA A 354 -18.27 -3.87 9.77
N ALA A 355 -19.15 -3.68 8.77
CA ALA A 355 -20.57 -3.97 8.91
C ALA A 355 -20.84 -5.46 9.15
N LEU A 356 -20.22 -6.34 8.35
CA LEU A 356 -20.35 -7.80 8.52
C LEU A 356 -19.80 -8.26 9.88
N ALA A 357 -18.64 -7.74 10.30
CA ALA A 357 -18.02 -8.10 11.58
C ALA A 357 -18.85 -7.67 12.81
N ALA A 358 -19.75 -6.69 12.65
CA ALA A 358 -20.66 -6.24 13.70
C ALA A 358 -21.92 -7.10 13.82
N GLU A 359 -22.17 -8.00 12.87
CA GLU A 359 -23.33 -8.90 12.90
C GLU A 359 -23.09 -10.10 13.82
N PRO A 360 -24.16 -10.80 14.25
CA PRO A 360 -24.06 -12.07 14.95
C PRO A 360 -23.22 -13.13 14.21
N THR A 361 -22.55 -14.03 14.94
CA THR A 361 -21.62 -15.03 14.40
C THR A 361 -22.26 -15.97 13.37
N ASP A 362 -23.54 -16.30 13.53
CA ASP A 362 -24.32 -17.11 12.58
C ASP A 362 -24.50 -16.38 11.24
N VAL A 363 -24.77 -15.07 11.26
CA VAL A 363 -24.84 -14.24 10.05
C VAL A 363 -23.47 -14.15 9.35
N GLN A 364 -22.40 -14.00 10.14
CA GLN A 364 -21.04 -14.00 9.60
C GLN A 364 -20.70 -15.34 8.93
N THR A 365 -21.01 -16.44 9.59
CA THR A 365 -20.76 -17.80 9.08
C THR A 365 -21.54 -18.04 7.80
N ALA A 366 -22.85 -17.74 7.79
CA ALA A 366 -23.70 -17.90 6.61
C ALA A 366 -23.22 -17.06 5.42
N ALA A 367 -22.71 -15.85 5.66
CA ALA A 367 -22.13 -15.03 4.60
C ALA A 367 -20.86 -15.66 4.01
N LEU A 368 -20.00 -16.24 4.86
CA LEU A 368 -18.75 -16.87 4.45
C LEU A 368 -18.95 -18.21 3.72
N GLU A 369 -20.08 -18.88 3.94
CA GLU A 369 -20.46 -20.11 3.21
C GLU A 369 -20.86 -19.83 1.75
N VAL A 370 -21.16 -18.57 1.39
CA VAL A 370 -21.46 -18.17 0.01
C VAL A 370 -20.25 -18.40 -0.88
N SER A 371 -20.31 -19.46 -1.68
CA SER A 371 -19.28 -19.85 -2.64
C SER A 371 -19.65 -19.44 -4.07
N GLY A 372 -18.64 -19.14 -4.88
CA GLY A 372 -18.79 -18.77 -6.30
C GLY A 372 -18.40 -17.32 -6.60
N PRO A 373 -18.44 -16.91 -7.88
CA PRO A 373 -18.14 -15.54 -8.27
C PRO A 373 -19.24 -14.59 -7.75
N PRO A 374 -18.89 -13.35 -7.37
CA PRO A 374 -19.88 -12.35 -6.98
C PRO A 374 -20.85 -12.07 -8.15
N PRO A 375 -22.12 -11.72 -7.86
CA PRO A 375 -23.07 -11.34 -8.91
C PRO A 375 -22.59 -10.04 -9.58
N ALA A 376 -22.17 -10.13 -10.85
CA ALA A 376 -21.76 -8.97 -11.64
C ALA A 376 -22.95 -8.39 -12.41
N ASP A 377 -23.30 -7.14 -12.15
CA ASP A 377 -24.28 -6.40 -12.96
C ASP A 377 -23.61 -5.80 -14.20
N ALA A 378 -23.34 -6.65 -15.19
CA ALA A 378 -22.68 -6.26 -16.44
C ALA A 378 -23.44 -5.15 -17.19
N ARG A 379 -24.78 -5.09 -17.06
CA ARG A 379 -25.60 -4.05 -17.69
C ARG A 379 -25.37 -2.70 -17.02
N ALA A 380 -25.32 -2.64 -15.69
CA ALA A 380 -24.99 -1.42 -14.96
C ALA A 380 -23.57 -0.94 -15.28
N ILE A 381 -22.60 -1.86 -15.36
CA ILE A 381 -21.20 -1.55 -15.71
C ILE A 381 -21.12 -0.92 -17.12
N ALA A 382 -21.73 -1.55 -18.13
CA ALA A 382 -21.73 -1.03 -19.50
C ALA A 382 -22.44 0.33 -19.62
N ALA A 383 -23.61 0.48 -18.98
CA ALA A 383 -24.37 1.73 -18.99
C ALA A 383 -23.60 2.89 -18.31
N ALA A 384 -22.88 2.59 -17.22
CA ALA A 384 -22.02 3.57 -16.54
C ALA A 384 -20.83 4.01 -17.40
N ALA A 385 -20.17 3.07 -18.08
CA ALA A 385 -19.09 3.37 -19.00
C ALA A 385 -19.55 4.28 -20.16
N GLU A 386 -20.72 3.99 -20.74
CA GLU A 386 -21.32 4.88 -21.74
C GLU A 386 -21.65 6.26 -21.17
N ALA A 387 -22.22 6.33 -19.96
CA ALA A 387 -22.54 7.61 -19.31
C ALA A 387 -21.28 8.46 -19.07
N LEU A 388 -20.19 7.85 -18.60
CA LEU A 388 -18.90 8.52 -18.42
C LEU A 388 -18.36 9.09 -19.74
N THR A 389 -18.43 8.32 -20.83
CA THR A 389 -17.95 8.80 -22.15
C THR A 389 -18.79 9.95 -22.70
N ARG A 390 -20.13 9.90 -22.52
CA ARG A 390 -21.02 11.01 -22.90
C ARG A 390 -20.71 12.28 -22.11
N GLN A 391 -20.52 12.16 -20.80
CA GLN A 391 -20.17 13.28 -19.92
C GLN A 391 -18.80 13.90 -20.28
N ALA A 392 -17.82 13.05 -20.60
CA ALA A 392 -16.48 13.49 -20.98
C ALA A 392 -16.42 14.12 -22.38
N ALA A 393 -17.39 13.85 -23.26
CA ALA A 393 -17.49 14.48 -24.57
C ALA A 393 -18.23 15.83 -24.54
N SER A 394 -19.03 16.09 -23.49
CA SER A 394 -19.86 17.30 -23.36
C SER A 394 -19.20 18.46 -22.62
N GLY A 395 -18.04 18.23 -21.98
CA GLY A 395 -17.29 19.24 -21.22
C GLY A 395 -15.86 19.31 -21.72
#